data_AF-A0A2G9SAW3-F1
#
_entry.id   AF-A0A2G9SAW3-F1
#
_cell.length_a   1.000
_cell.length_b   1.000
_cell.length_c   1.000
_cell.angle_alpha   90.00
_cell.angle_beta   90.00
_cell.angle_gamma   90.00
#
_symmetry.space_group_name_H-M   'P 1'
#
loop_
_entity.id
_entity.type
_entity.pdbx_description
1 polymer ?
#
loop_
_entity_poly.entity_id
_entity_poly.type
_entity_poly.pdbx_seq_one_letter_code
_entity_poly.pdbx_strand_id
1 'polypeptide(L)' 'MILQALEYEELEKRPGTLQDFYDSTSGKFKHPGVVQLVSAIYEERNSNIAEEASSSQP' A
#
# COMPACT_ATOMS: atom_id res chain seq x y z
N MET A 1 -3.02 7.74 7.03
CA MET A 1 -1.62 7.84 6.57
C MET A 1 -1.35 6.85 5.46
N ILE A 2 -1.50 5.54 5.67
CA ILE A 2 -1.25 4.56 4.61
C ILE A 2 -2.28 4.59 3.46
N LEU A 3 -3.56 4.88 3.73
CA LEU A 3 -4.58 5.01 2.67
C LEU A 3 -4.22 6.12 1.67
N GLN A 4 -3.85 7.30 2.16
CA GLN A 4 -3.40 8.40 1.30
C GLN A 4 -2.10 8.06 0.57
N ALA A 5 -1.20 7.29 1.19
CA ALA A 5 0.01 6.82 0.52
C ALA A 5 -0.34 5.89 -0.66
N LEU A 6 -1.30 4.99 -0.50
CA LEU A 6 -1.83 4.16 -1.61
C LEU A 6 -2.38 5.04 -2.73
N GLU A 7 -3.27 5.98 -2.41
CA GLU A 7 -3.89 6.88 -3.39
C GLU A 7 -2.84 7.68 -4.19
N TYR A 8 -1.77 8.15 -3.53
CA TYR A 8 -0.67 8.84 -4.21
C TYR A 8 0.18 7.90 -5.09
N GLU A 9 0.49 6.70 -4.60
CA GLU A 9 1.21 5.70 -5.38
C GLU A 9 0.45 5.34 -6.67
N GLU A 10 -0.87 5.23 -6.60
CA GLU A 10 -1.75 5.00 -7.76
C GLU A 10 -1.81 6.20 -8.69
N LEU A 11 -2.03 7.41 -8.15
CA LEU A 11 -2.11 8.64 -8.93
C LEU A 11 -0.82 8.92 -9.71
N GLU A 12 0.33 8.67 -9.08
CA GLU A 12 1.64 8.86 -9.70
C GLU A 12 2.11 7.66 -10.54
N LYS A 13 1.37 6.53 -10.53
CA LYS A 13 1.78 5.25 -11.13
C LYS A 13 3.15 4.79 -10.66
N ARG A 14 3.38 4.90 -9.35
CA ARG A 14 4.63 4.53 -8.67
C ARG A 14 4.34 3.63 -7.48
N PRO A 15 3.74 2.45 -7.70
CA PRO A 15 3.44 1.53 -6.62
C PRO A 15 4.71 1.12 -5.89
N GLY A 16 4.67 1.07 -4.55
CA GLY A 16 5.80 0.68 -3.73
C GLY A 16 6.70 1.83 -3.25
N THR A 17 6.60 3.03 -3.83
CA THR A 17 7.53 4.13 -3.56
C THR A 17 7.37 4.82 -2.21
N LEU A 18 6.18 4.77 -1.60
CA LEU A 18 5.87 5.40 -0.31
C LEU A 18 5.93 4.40 0.85
N GLN A 19 6.83 3.41 0.75
CA GLN A 19 7.01 2.35 1.75
C GLN A 19 7.23 2.87 3.18
N ASP A 20 7.94 3.98 3.35
CA ASP A 20 8.23 4.58 4.66
C ASP A 20 6.95 4.88 5.47
N PHE A 21 5.84 5.23 4.80
CA PHE A 21 4.56 5.45 5.47
C PHE A 21 3.95 4.14 6.01
N TYR A 22 4.14 3.03 5.31
CA TYR A 22 3.70 1.70 5.75
C TYR A 22 4.54 1.22 6.92
N ASP A 23 5.86 1.31 6.80
CA ASP A 23 6.80 0.88 7.84
C ASP A 23 6.60 1.68 9.13
N SER A 24 6.40 3.00 9.02
CA SER A 24 6.16 3.87 10.17
C SER A 24 4.85 3.57 10.91
N THR A 25 3.91 2.84 10.29
CA THR A 25 2.61 2.51 10.90
C THR A 25 2.44 1.02 11.23
N SER A 26 3.44 0.20 10.89
CA SER A 26 3.46 -1.23 11.20
C SER A 26 3.26 -1.49 12.69
N GLY A 27 2.29 -2.35 13.02
CA GLY A 27 1.96 -2.72 14.40
C GLY A 27 1.29 -1.63 15.26
N LYS A 28 1.06 -0.42 14.74
CA LYS A 28 0.45 0.69 15.49
C LYS A 28 -1.08 0.64 15.56
N PHE A 29 -1.72 -0.05 14.61
CA PHE A 29 -3.18 -0.22 14.61
C PHE A 29 -3.60 -1.36 15.55
N LYS A 30 -4.56 -1.08 16.45
CA LYS A 30 -5.07 -2.06 17.44
C LYS A 30 -6.58 -2.28 17.37
N HIS A 31 -7.32 -1.34 16.81
CA HIS A 31 -8.78 -1.45 16.70
C HIS A 31 -9.16 -2.49 15.62
N PRO A 32 -10.00 -3.49 15.92
CA PRO A 32 -10.29 -4.59 14.99
C PRO A 32 -10.79 -4.14 13.61
N GLY A 33 -11.65 -3.10 13.56
CA GLY A 33 -12.12 -2.55 12.28
C GLY A 33 -11.03 -1.84 11.48
N VAL A 34 -10.06 -1.23 12.16
CA VAL A 34 -8.93 -0.56 11.50
C VAL A 34 -7.92 -1.58 11.01
N VAL A 35 -7.69 -2.67 11.75
CA VAL A 35 -6.82 -3.77 11.31
C VAL A 35 -7.36 -4.43 10.05
N GLN A 36 -8.68 -4.63 9.96
CA GLN A 36 -9.32 -5.14 8.73
C GLN A 36 -9.11 -4.19 7.55
N LEU A 37 -9.37 -2.89 7.75
CA LEU A 37 -9.14 -1.87 6.73
C LEU A 37 -7.68 -1.83 6.26
N VAL A 38 -6.73 -1.86 7.21
CA VAL A 38 -5.29 -1.86 6.92
C VAL A 38 -4.89 -3.10 6.13
N SER A 39 -5.47 -4.27 6.44
CA SER A 39 -5.20 -5.50 5.71
C SER A 39 -5.65 -5.40 4.24
N ALA A 40 -6.85 -4.87 4.00
CA ALA A 40 -7.35 -4.63 2.64
C ALA A 40 -6.44 -3.67 1.86
N ILE A 41 -5.97 -2.59 2.50
CA ILE A 41 -5.03 -1.64 1.88
C ILE A 41 -3.70 -2.33 1.50
N TYR A 42 -3.17 -3.20 2.36
CA TYR A 42 -1.94 -3.95 2.04
C TYR A 42 -2.13 -4.94 0.89
N GLU A 43 -3.28 -5.61 0.81
CA GLU A 43 -3.61 -6.54 -0.28
C GLU A 43 -3.71 -5.82 -1.63
N GLU A 44 -4.45 -4.70 -1.67
CA GLU A 44 -4.60 -3.86 -2.85
C GLU A 44 -3.25 -3.32 -3.32
N ARG A 45 -2.48 -2.72 -2.42
CA ARG A 45 -1.13 -2.21 -2.73
C ARG A 45 -0.21 -3.28 -3.30
N ASN A 46 -0.16 -4.46 -2.67
CA ASN A 46 0.72 -5.53 -3.10
C ASN A 46 0.33 -6.06 -4.48
N SER A 47 -0.97 -6.07 -4.78
CA SER A 47 -1.49 -6.40 -6.12
C SER A 47 -1.00 -5.38 -7.14
N ASN A 48 -1.13 -4.08 -6.85
CA ASN A 48 -0.65 -3.00 -7.73
C ASN A 48 0.87 -3.06 -7.97
N ILE A 49 1.67 -3.37 -6.94
CA ILE A 49 3.13 -3.56 -7.06
C ILE A 49 3.44 -4.76 -7.96
N ALA A 50 2.72 -5.88 -7.80
CA ALA A 50 2.91 -7.07 -8.61
C ALA A 50 2.51 -6.83 -10.08
N GLU A 51 1.41 -6.12 -10.31
CA GLU A 51 0.97 -5.72 -11.64
C GLU A 51 2.01 -4.83 -12.34
N GLU A 52 2.55 -3.82 -11.65
CA GLU A 52 3.59 -2.95 -12.21
C GLU A 52 4.92 -3.68 -12.47
N ALA A 53 5.27 -4.63 -11.60
CA ALA A 53 6.43 -5.49 -11.84
C ALA A 53 6.24 -6.36 -13.10
N SER A 54 5.01 -6.77 -13.40
CA SER A 54 4.68 -7.55 -14.60
C SER A 54 4.58 -6.70 -15.88
N SER A 55 4.16 -5.43 -15.77
CA SER A 55 4.08 -4.48 -16.90
C SER A 55 5.44 -3.92 -17.30
N SER A 56 6.40 -3.90 -16.36
CA SER A 56 7.77 -3.39 -16.54
C SER A 56 8.77 -4.42 -17.07
N GLN A 57 8.32 -5.63 -17.44
CA GLN A 57 9.19 -6.67 -18.01
C GLN A 57 9.29 -6.49 -19.55
N PRO A 58 10.50 -6.43 -20.13
CA PRO A 58 10.73 -6.08 -21.55
C PRO A 58 10.24 -7.13 -22.56
#